data_AF-A0A8J6XFU0-F1
#
_entry.id   AF-A0A8J6XFU0-F1
#
_cell.length_a   1.000
_cell.length_b   1.000
_cell.length_c   1.000
_cell.angle_alpha   90.00
_cell.angle_beta   90.00
_cell.angle_gamma   90.00
#
_symmetry.space_group_name_H-M   'P 1'
#
loop_
_entity.id
_entity.type
_entity.pdbx_description
1 polymer ?
#
loop_
_entity_poly.entity_id
_entity_poly.type
_entity_poly.pdbx_seq_one_letter_code
_entity_poly.pdbx_strand_id
1 'polypeptide(L)'
;MTKTEILAALKQMKTEERLEIIEAASRMMREEIEEKAQRKAEKKKRLREAVEKAIPDYMPGGALYDLWSSDSEDYYASEEEALRAGVKTDA
;
A
#
# COMPACT_ATOMS: atom_id res chain seq x y z
N MET A 1 26.39 0.90 16.34
CA MET A 1 27.57 0.15 15.86
C MET A 1 27.63 0.33 14.36
N THR A 2 28.80 0.66 13.83
CA THR A 2 29.02 0.85 12.39
C THR A 2 29.26 -0.49 11.69
N LYS A 3 29.03 -0.57 10.38
CA LYS A 3 29.28 -1.80 9.59
C LYS A 3 30.73 -2.29 9.73
N THR A 4 31.67 -1.37 9.85
CA THR A 4 33.10 -1.63 10.00
C THR A 4 33.42 -2.25 11.37
N GLU A 5 32.78 -1.78 12.44
CA GLU A 5 32.92 -2.36 13.79
C GLU A 5 32.40 -3.80 13.84
N ILE A 6 31.25 -4.08 13.21
CA ILE A 6 30.68 -5.44 13.15
C ILE A 6 31.63 -6.41 12.44
N LEU A 7 32.19 -5.99 11.30
CA LEU A 7 33.13 -6.80 10.54
C LEU A 7 34.44 -7.04 11.31
N ALA A 8 34.92 -6.04 12.06
CA ALA A 8 36.09 -6.20 12.92
C ALA A 8 35.82 -7.22 14.04
N ALA A 9 34.65 -7.16 14.67
CA ALA A 9 34.25 -8.12 15.69
C ALA A 9 34.15 -9.55 15.12
N LEU A 10 33.48 -9.73 13.97
CA LEU A 10 33.37 -11.03 13.32
C LEU A 10 34.75 -11.63 12.97
N LYS A 11 35.73 -10.80 12.58
CA LYS A 11 37.09 -11.29 12.29
C LYS A 11 37.83 -11.84 13.50
N GLN A 12 37.46 -11.43 14.72
CA GLN A 12 38.07 -11.91 15.96
C GLN A 12 37.44 -13.23 16.45
N MET A 13 36.29 -13.61 15.89
CA MET A 13 35.57 -14.83 16.25
C MET A 13 36.13 -16.06 15.52
N LYS A 14 35.84 -17.24 16.06
CA LYS A 14 36.16 -18.50 15.40
C LYS A 14 35.30 -18.69 14.16
N THR A 15 35.74 -19.59 13.28
CA THR A 15 35.01 -19.88 12.03
C THR A 15 33.63 -20.47 12.30
N GLU A 16 33.51 -21.31 13.31
CA GLU A 16 32.24 -21.95 13.71
C GLU A 16 31.23 -20.89 14.17
N GLU A 17 31.64 -19.99 15.05
CA GLU A 17 30.79 -18.90 15.57
C GLU A 17 30.35 -17.95 14.44
N ARG A 18 31.23 -17.68 13.47
CA ARG A 18 30.86 -16.89 12.28
C ARG A 18 29.81 -17.59 11.43
N LEU A 19 29.90 -18.91 11.26
CA LEU A 19 28.91 -19.68 10.50
C LEU A 19 27.55 -19.64 11.19
N GLU A 20 27.50 -19.78 12.51
CA GLU A 20 26.27 -19.66 13.30
C GLU A 20 25.61 -18.29 13.12
N ILE A 21 26.40 -17.21 13.19
CA ILE A 21 25.89 -15.84 12.98
C ILE A 21 25.34 -15.66 11.56
N ILE A 22 26.05 -16.18 10.55
CA ILE A 22 25.59 -16.09 9.16
C ILE A 22 24.28 -16.86 8.97
N GLU A 23 24.14 -18.05 9.57
CA GLU A 23 22.90 -18.81 9.51
C GLU A 23 21.75 -18.06 10.18
N ALA A 24 21.97 -17.55 11.40
CA ALA A 24 20.97 -16.78 12.14
C ALA A 24 20.53 -15.53 11.36
N ALA A 25 21.47 -14.76 10.85
CA ALA A 25 21.18 -13.58 10.03
C ALA A 25 20.43 -13.96 8.75
N SER A 26 20.80 -15.07 8.10
CA SER A 26 20.09 -15.55 6.90
C SER A 26 18.65 -15.95 7.21
N ARG A 27 18.40 -16.56 8.37
CA ARG A 27 17.05 -16.94 8.82
C ARG A 27 16.18 -15.71 9.07
N MET A 28 16.70 -14.73 9.80
CA MET A 28 16.00 -13.45 10.03
C MET A 28 15.63 -12.76 8.71
N MET A 29 16.55 -12.72 7.74
CA MET A 29 16.27 -12.12 6.44
C MET A 29 15.14 -12.84 5.68
N ARG A 30 15.06 -14.17 5.79
CA ARG A 30 13.97 -14.95 5.16
C ARG A 30 12.63 -14.67 5.84
N GLU A 31 12.61 -14.66 7.17
CA GLU A 31 11.41 -14.32 7.95
C GLU A 31 10.89 -12.93 7.58
N GLU A 32 11.76 -11.93 7.46
CA GLU A 32 11.37 -10.58 7.03
C GLU A 32 10.76 -10.55 5.61
N ILE A 33 11.29 -11.36 4.69
CA ILE A 33 10.76 -11.46 3.32
C ILE A 33 9.37 -12.10 3.34
N GLU A 34 9.21 -13.18 4.10
CA GLU A 34 7.93 -13.88 4.26
C GLU A 34 6.88 -12.98 4.91
N GLU A 35 7.22 -12.28 5.98
CA GLU A 35 6.33 -11.32 6.63
C GLU A 35 5.89 -10.20 5.67
N LYS A 36 6.82 -9.64 4.88
CA LYS A 36 6.48 -8.62 3.87
C LYS A 36 5.49 -9.17 2.84
N ALA A 37 5.69 -10.41 2.39
CA ALA A 37 4.77 -11.06 1.46
C ALA A 37 3.38 -11.28 2.09
N GLN A 38 3.33 -11.74 3.34
CA GLN A 38 2.08 -11.93 4.09
C GLN A 38 1.33 -10.62 4.27
N ARG A 39 2.00 -9.56 4.73
CA ARG A 39 1.39 -8.22 4.90
C ARG A 39 0.83 -7.68 3.58
N LYS A 40 1.53 -7.90 2.47
CA LYS A 40 1.05 -7.50 1.13
C LYS A 40 -0.20 -8.28 0.73
N ALA A 41 -0.23 -9.59 0.99
CA ALA A 41 -1.40 -10.42 0.72
C ALA A 41 -2.61 -10.02 1.58
N GLU A 42 -2.38 -9.77 2.87
CA GLU A 42 -3.41 -9.33 3.81
C GLU A 42 -3.97 -7.95 3.43
N LYS A 43 -3.11 -6.99 3.07
CA LYS A 43 -3.54 -5.68 2.56
C LYS A 43 -4.42 -5.83 1.33
N LYS A 44 -4.05 -6.70 0.38
CA LYS A 44 -4.84 -6.97 -0.82
C LYS A 44 -6.20 -7.57 -0.48
N LYS A 45 -6.24 -8.50 0.48
CA LYS A 45 -7.49 -9.10 0.96
C LYS A 45 -8.42 -8.06 1.59
N ARG A 46 -7.91 -7.24 2.51
CA ARG A 46 -8.68 -6.16 3.15
C ARG A 46 -9.21 -5.13 2.14
N LEU A 47 -8.41 -4.77 1.14
CA LEU A 47 -8.85 -3.88 0.07
C LEU A 47 -10.00 -4.48 -0.74
N ARG A 48 -9.92 -5.78 -1.09
CA ARG A 48 -11.01 -6.46 -1.79
C ARG A 48 -12.29 -6.45 -0.96
N GLU A 49 -12.21 -6.80 0.31
CA GLU A 49 -13.37 -6.79 1.21
C GLU A 49 -13.98 -5.38 1.36
N ALA A 50 -13.14 -4.35 1.41
CA ALA A 50 -13.59 -2.96 1.48
C ALA A 50 -14.30 -2.53 0.17
N VAL A 51 -13.74 -2.91 -0.99
CA VAL A 51 -14.37 -2.65 -2.29
C VAL A 51 -15.72 -3.36 -2.37
N GLU A 52 -15.78 -4.65 -2.04
CA GLU A 52 -17.03 -5.42 -2.07
C GLU A 52 -18.12 -4.79 -1.19
N LYS A 53 -17.75 -4.27 -0.02
CA LYS A 53 -18.68 -3.55 0.87
C LYS A 53 -19.10 -2.18 0.33
N ALA A 54 -18.24 -1.51 -0.42
CA ALA A 54 -18.51 -0.19 -0.98
C ALA A 54 -19.35 -0.26 -2.28
N ILE A 55 -19.33 -1.38 -3.02
CA ILE A 55 -20.08 -1.53 -4.29
C ILE A 55 -21.54 -1.02 -4.18
N PRO A 56 -22.33 -1.38 -3.16
CA PRO A 56 -23.71 -0.90 -3.05
C PRO A 56 -23.85 0.63 -3.02
N ASP A 57 -22.89 1.35 -2.43
CA ASP A 57 -22.91 2.81 -2.37
C ASP A 57 -22.77 3.44 -3.77
N TYR A 58 -22.12 2.75 -4.69
CA TYR A 58 -21.94 3.18 -6.08
C TYR A 58 -23.02 2.65 -7.03
N MET A 59 -23.91 1.74 -6.62
CA MET A 59 -25.00 1.24 -7.47
C MET A 59 -26.21 2.18 -7.44
N PRO A 60 -27.15 2.11 -8.41
CA PRO A 60 -28.35 2.96 -8.40
C PRO A 60 -29.10 2.91 -7.07
N GLY A 61 -29.38 4.09 -6.50
CA GLY A 61 -29.99 4.24 -5.16
C GLY A 61 -28.98 4.20 -4.00
N GLY A 62 -27.69 3.99 -4.28
CA GLY A 62 -26.59 4.11 -3.34
C GLY A 62 -26.18 5.57 -3.13
N ALA A 63 -25.56 5.84 -1.97
CA ALA A 63 -25.25 7.21 -1.53
C ALA A 63 -24.27 7.98 -2.43
N LEU A 64 -23.50 7.28 -3.26
CA LEU A 64 -22.48 7.87 -4.13
C LEU A 64 -22.85 7.80 -5.61
N TYR A 65 -23.95 7.13 -5.98
CA TYR A 65 -24.34 6.91 -7.38
C TYR A 65 -24.39 8.21 -8.18
N ASP A 66 -25.05 9.23 -7.63
CA ASP A 66 -25.26 10.53 -8.29
C ASP A 66 -23.97 11.34 -8.47
N LEU A 67 -22.86 10.94 -7.82
CA LEU A 67 -21.58 11.64 -7.92
C LEU A 67 -20.66 11.07 -9.01
N TRP A 68 -20.94 9.85 -9.51
CA TRP A 68 -20.08 9.20 -10.50
C TRP A 68 -20.82 8.68 -11.73
N SER A 69 -22.14 8.49 -11.64
CA SER A 69 -22.94 7.97 -12.75
C SER A 69 -22.91 8.94 -13.93
N SER A 70 -22.80 8.43 -15.16
CA SER A 70 -22.97 9.25 -16.36
C SER A 70 -24.42 9.69 -16.57
N ASP A 71 -25.36 9.04 -15.87
CA ASP A 71 -26.78 9.31 -15.96
C ASP A 71 -27.25 10.33 -14.90
N SER A 72 -26.34 10.80 -14.02
CA SER A 72 -26.65 11.86 -13.06
C SER A 72 -26.61 13.23 -13.72
N GLU A 73 -27.35 14.19 -13.17
CA GLU A 73 -27.25 15.58 -13.61
C GLU A 73 -25.83 16.13 -13.37
N ASP A 74 -25.39 17.01 -14.27
CA ASP A 74 -24.12 17.71 -14.09
C ASP A 74 -24.11 18.45 -12.76
N TYR A 75 -23.05 18.27 -11.97
CA TYR A 75 -22.92 18.90 -10.66
C TYR A 75 -22.93 20.44 -10.74
N TYR A 76 -22.48 21.01 -11.87
CA TYR A 76 -22.53 22.44 -12.15
C TYR A 76 -23.53 22.71 -13.28
N ALA A 77 -24.33 23.77 -13.14
CA ALA A 77 -25.33 24.12 -14.14
C ALA A 77 -24.72 24.71 -15.42
N SER A 78 -23.46 25.13 -15.37
CA SER A 78 -22.70 25.61 -16.53
C SER A 78 -21.19 25.49 -16.34
N GLU A 79 -20.46 25.48 -17.45
CA GLU A 79 -19.00 25.50 -17.45
C GLU A 79 -18.42 26.77 -16.79
N GLU A 80 -19.12 27.91 -16.90
CA GLU A 80 -18.72 29.17 -16.26
C GLU A 80 -18.80 29.09 -14.73
N GLU A 81 -19.77 28.33 -14.19
CA GLU A 81 -19.90 28.05 -12.77
C GLU A 81 -18.78 27.12 -12.28
N ALA A 82 -18.46 26.08 -13.04
CA ALA A 82 -17.34 25.17 -12.75
C ALA A 82 -16.00 25.91 -12.72
N LEU A 83 -15.77 26.83 -13.67
CA LEU A 83 -14.57 27.67 -13.74
C LEU A 83 -14.48 28.65 -12.55
N ARG A 84 -15.60 29.24 -12.12
CA ARG A 84 -15.65 30.08 -10.91
C ARG A 84 -15.35 29.28 -9.63
N ALA A 85 -15.75 28.00 -9.60
CA ALA A 85 -15.41 27.06 -8.53
C ALA A 85 -13.95 26.57 -8.58
N GLY A 86 -13.17 26.97 -9.59
CA GLY A 86 -11.76 26.61 -9.74
C GLY A 86 -11.51 25.22 -10.29
N VAL A 87 -12.55 24.57 -10.85
CA VAL A 87 -12.40 23.30 -11.57
C VAL A 87 -11.77 23.59 -12.93
N LYS A 88 -10.61 23.00 -13.20
CA LYS A 88 -10.03 23.01 -14.54
C LYS A 88 -10.72 21.92 -15.34
N THR A 89 -11.51 22.31 -16.33
CA THR A 89 -12.05 21.37 -17.31
C THR A 89 -10.94 21.01 -18.29
N ASP A 90 -10.57 19.73 -18.36
CA ASP A 90 -9.68 19.25 -19.42
C ASP A 90 -10.51 19.13 -20.71
N ALA A 91 -10.19 19.97 -21.69
CA ALA A 91 -10.82 19.98 -23.01
C ALA A 91 -10.40 18.77 -23.88
#